data_AF-A0A8I1ZQ73-F1
#
_entry.id   AF-A0A8I1ZQ73-F1
#
_cell.length_a   1.000
_cell.length_b   1.000
_cell.length_c   1.000
_cell.angle_alpha   90.00
_cell.angle_beta   90.00
_cell.angle_gamma   90.00
#
_symmetry.space_group_name_H-M   'P 1'
#
loop_
_entity.id
_entity.type
_entity.pdbx_description
1 polymer ?
#
loop_
_entity_poly.entity_id
_entity_poly.type
_entity_poly.pdbx_seq_one_letter_code
_entity_poly.pdbx_strand_id
1 'polypeptide(L)'
;MQNFKPDIVVANIGCDIHRDDPLANLNLTSNGYRSVISMINDLCPKILALGSGGYNLHRTAALWALAWAEFCGLQPQDLHAGLVGGMMYGPETGAGQLDDPPICCRRLGKRTMHSPCTAGD
;
A
#
# COMPACT_ATOMS: atom_id res chain seq x y z
N MET A 1 -19.82 -11.60 -0.63
CA MET A 1 -19.92 -12.10 0.76
C MET A 1 -21.34 -12.25 1.32
N GLN A 2 -22.39 -11.67 0.70
CA GLN A 2 -23.75 -11.63 1.26
C GLN A 2 -24.35 -13.00 1.67
N ASN A 3 -23.89 -14.09 1.05
CA ASN A 3 -24.37 -15.44 1.36
C ASN A 3 -23.58 -16.18 2.45
N PHE A 4 -22.29 -15.85 2.66
CA PHE A 4 -21.43 -16.60 3.59
C PHE A 4 -21.50 -16.07 5.03
N LYS A 5 -21.59 -14.74 5.20
CA LYS A 5 -21.73 -14.05 6.51
C LYS A 5 -20.73 -14.55 7.58
N PRO A 6 -19.42 -14.31 7.40
CA PRO A 6 -18.42 -14.83 8.32
C PRO A 6 -18.50 -14.20 9.71
N ASP A 7 -18.38 -15.02 10.75
CA ASP A 7 -18.24 -14.56 12.14
C ASP A 7 -16.81 -14.10 12.47
N ILE A 8 -15.82 -14.64 11.74
CA ILE A 8 -14.39 -14.31 11.84
C ILE A 8 -13.77 -14.40 10.44
N VAL A 9 -12.87 -13.47 10.12
CA VAL A 9 -12.02 -13.53 8.91
C VAL A 9 -10.57 -13.79 9.33
N VAL A 10 -9.94 -14.79 8.72
CA VAL A 10 -8.49 -14.99 8.82
C VAL A 10 -7.86 -14.44 7.53
N ALA A 11 -7.10 -13.36 7.64
CA ALA A 11 -6.59 -12.62 6.51
C ALA A 11 -5.07 -12.73 6.43
N ASN A 12 -4.55 -13.40 5.38
CA ASN A 12 -3.13 -13.42 5.08
C ASN A 12 -2.76 -12.18 4.24
N ILE A 13 -2.08 -11.21 4.84
CA ILE A 13 -1.85 -9.86 4.30
C ILE A 13 -0.41 -9.67 3.81
N GLY A 14 0.02 -10.55 2.90
CA GLY A 14 1.34 -10.49 2.27
C GLY A 14 1.62 -9.17 1.53
N CYS A 15 2.85 -8.69 1.63
CA CYS A 15 3.34 -7.44 1.09
C CYS A 15 4.19 -7.61 -0.18
N ASP A 16 4.43 -8.84 -0.62
CA ASP A 16 5.12 -9.15 -1.88
C ASP A 16 4.36 -8.66 -3.12
N ILE A 17 3.08 -8.32 -2.97
CA ILE A 17 2.28 -7.71 -4.04
C ILE A 17 2.78 -6.33 -4.49
N HIS A 18 3.59 -5.68 -3.64
CA HIS A 18 4.08 -4.33 -3.86
C HIS A 18 5.05 -4.26 -5.05
N ARG A 19 5.03 -3.16 -5.82
CA ARG A 19 5.88 -2.95 -6.99
C ARG A 19 7.39 -3.00 -6.73
N ASP A 20 7.81 -2.60 -5.53
CA ASP A 20 9.22 -2.61 -5.12
C ASP A 20 9.63 -3.98 -4.51
N ASP A 21 8.74 -4.97 -4.50
CA ASP A 21 9.09 -6.34 -4.09
C ASP A 21 9.94 -7.03 -5.17
N PRO A 22 11.07 -7.65 -4.81
CA PRO A 22 11.98 -8.26 -5.78
C PRO A 22 11.49 -9.58 -6.37
N LEU A 23 10.46 -10.23 -5.82
CA LEU A 23 10.08 -11.59 -6.20
C LEU A 23 8.75 -11.66 -6.98
N ALA A 24 7.66 -11.10 -6.46
CA ALA A 24 6.34 -11.44 -7.00
C ALA A 24 5.92 -10.61 -8.23
N ASN A 25 6.47 -9.40 -8.42
CA ASN A 25 6.22 -8.54 -9.59
C ASN A 25 4.73 -8.25 -9.90
N LEU A 26 3.86 -8.22 -8.88
CA LEU A 26 2.43 -7.95 -9.06
C LEU A 26 2.13 -6.45 -9.32
N ASN A 27 3.09 -5.57 -9.02
CA ASN A 27 3.10 -4.16 -9.39
C ASN A 27 1.95 -3.33 -8.77
N LEU A 28 1.55 -3.64 -7.53
CA LEU A 28 0.63 -2.81 -6.75
C LEU A 28 1.36 -1.70 -5.99
N THR A 29 0.60 -0.67 -5.63
CA THR A 29 1.01 0.40 -4.71
C THR A 29 0.40 0.19 -3.34
N SER A 30 0.90 0.91 -2.33
CA SER A 30 0.30 0.94 -1.00
C SER A 30 -1.16 1.42 -1.02
N ASN A 31 -1.56 2.29 -1.95
CA ASN A 31 -2.96 2.68 -2.15
C ASN A 31 -3.87 1.50 -2.53
N GLY A 32 -3.38 0.64 -3.43
CA GLY A 32 -4.10 -0.58 -3.82
C GLY A 32 -4.18 -1.57 -2.66
N TYR A 33 -3.09 -1.74 -1.92
CA TYR A 33 -3.05 -2.57 -0.72
C TYR A 33 -4.04 -2.06 0.35
N ARG A 34 -4.03 -0.76 0.66
CA ARG A 34 -4.97 -0.08 1.57
C ARG A 34 -6.42 -0.37 1.20
N SER A 35 -6.75 -0.28 -0.08
CA SER A 35 -8.10 -0.54 -0.60
C SER A 35 -8.54 -1.98 -0.32
N VAL A 36 -7.64 -2.95 -0.48
CA VAL A 36 -7.92 -4.36 -0.15
C VAL A 36 -8.10 -4.57 1.35
N ILE A 37 -7.25 -3.95 2.18
CA ILE A 37 -7.39 -4.02 3.65
C ILE A 37 -8.73 -3.44 4.11
N SER A 38 -9.15 -2.28 3.57
CA SER A 38 -10.47 -1.70 3.86
C SER A 38 -11.60 -2.66 3.46
N MET A 39 -11.51 -3.27 2.27
CA MET A 39 -12.50 -4.26 1.85
C MET A 39 -12.57 -5.46 2.80
N ILE A 40 -11.43 -5.91 3.35
CA ILE A 40 -11.38 -6.99 4.35
C ILE A 40 -12.02 -6.54 5.66
N ASN A 41 -11.73 -5.31 6.10
CA ASN A 41 -12.29 -4.72 7.32
C ASN A 41 -13.83 -4.64 7.29
N ASP A 42 -14.38 -4.39 6.11
CA ASP A 42 -15.83 -4.30 5.90
C ASP A 42 -16.56 -5.66 5.92
N LEU A 43 -15.82 -6.78 5.85
CA LEU A 43 -16.42 -8.12 5.79
C LEU A 43 -16.94 -8.58 7.14
N CYS A 44 -16.20 -8.28 8.21
CA CYS A 44 -16.46 -8.78 9.55
C CYS A 44 -15.65 -7.96 10.59
N PRO A 45 -16.24 -7.64 11.76
CA PRO A 45 -15.52 -6.93 12.82
C PRO A 45 -14.40 -7.76 13.49
N LYS A 46 -14.39 -9.09 13.33
CA LYS A 46 -13.39 -9.98 13.94
C LYS A 46 -12.43 -10.47 12.88
N ILE A 47 -11.21 -9.94 12.91
CA ILE A 47 -10.17 -10.27 11.93
C ILE A 47 -8.94 -10.80 12.66
N LEU A 48 -8.46 -11.97 12.24
CA LEU A 48 -7.13 -12.47 12.54
C LEU A 48 -6.24 -12.20 11.34
N ALA A 49 -5.51 -11.09 11.38
CA ALA A 49 -4.55 -10.73 10.34
C ALA A 49 -3.21 -11.47 10.56
N LEU A 50 -2.68 -12.04 9.49
CA LEU A 50 -1.40 -12.76 9.45
C LEU A 50 -0.49 -12.08 8.43
N GLY A 51 0.80 -11.94 8.75
CA GLY A 51 1.80 -11.55 7.75
C GLY A 51 2.04 -12.65 6.72
N SER A 52 2.82 -12.36 5.68
CA SER A 52 3.25 -13.35 4.70
C SER A 52 4.51 -12.85 3.96
N GLY A 53 4.67 -13.24 2.69
CA GLY A 53 5.69 -12.70 1.79
C GLY A 53 5.77 -11.17 1.81
N GLY A 54 6.91 -10.64 1.37
CA GLY A 54 7.25 -9.24 1.48
C GLY A 54 8.76 -9.10 1.64
N TYR A 55 9.47 -9.14 0.53
CA TYR A 55 10.91 -9.33 0.47
C TYR A 55 11.67 -8.00 0.33
N ASN A 56 10.95 -6.89 0.19
CA ASN A 56 11.45 -5.56 0.45
C ASN A 56 11.09 -5.14 1.89
N LEU A 57 12.05 -5.29 2.82
CA LEU A 57 11.80 -5.11 4.26
C LEU A 57 11.20 -3.75 4.63
N HIS A 58 11.68 -2.67 4.01
CA HIS A 58 11.17 -1.32 4.28
C HIS A 58 9.72 -1.17 3.84
N ARG A 59 9.36 -1.70 2.66
CA ARG A 59 7.99 -1.68 2.16
C ARG A 59 7.07 -2.60 2.94
N THR A 60 7.53 -3.79 3.30
CA THR A 60 6.76 -4.71 4.14
C THR A 60 6.41 -4.08 5.47
N ALA A 61 7.38 -3.44 6.15
CA ALA A 61 7.12 -2.75 7.41
C ALA A 61 6.10 -1.60 7.25
N ALA A 62 6.25 -0.78 6.20
CA ALA A 62 5.32 0.31 5.91
C ALA A 62 3.90 -0.19 5.62
N LEU A 63 3.75 -1.24 4.81
CA LEU A 63 2.46 -1.80 4.45
C LEU A 63 1.76 -2.46 5.64
N TRP A 64 2.48 -3.18 6.52
CA TRP A 64 1.87 -3.72 7.74
C TRP A 64 1.46 -2.62 8.73
N ALA A 65 2.25 -1.56 8.87
CA ALA A 65 1.86 -0.41 9.67
C ALA A 65 0.58 0.25 9.13
N LEU A 66 0.47 0.37 7.80
CA LEU A 66 -0.70 0.90 7.12
C LEU A 66 -1.92 -0.03 7.27
N ALA A 67 -1.75 -1.35 7.16
CA ALA A 67 -2.83 -2.31 7.41
C ALA A 67 -3.34 -2.23 8.85
N TRP A 68 -2.43 -2.16 9.82
CA TRP A 68 -2.78 -1.99 11.22
C TRP A 68 -3.57 -0.71 11.46
N ALA A 69 -3.12 0.41 10.89
CA ALA A 69 -3.82 1.68 11.00
C ALA A 69 -5.24 1.58 10.43
N GLU A 70 -5.41 0.95 9.27
CA GLU A 70 -6.73 0.73 8.67
C GLU A 70 -7.66 -0.15 9.51
N PHE A 71 -7.18 -1.28 10.02
CA PHE A 71 -7.98 -2.14 10.89
C PHE A 71 -8.42 -1.41 12.17
N CYS A 72 -7.56 -0.54 12.71
CA CYS A 72 -7.87 0.26 13.90
C CYS A 72 -8.64 1.56 13.61
N GLY A 73 -8.92 1.91 12.34
CA GLY A 73 -9.53 3.19 11.98
C GLY A 73 -8.66 4.41 12.32
N LEU A 74 -7.33 4.23 12.34
CA LEU A 74 -6.36 5.27 12.64
C LEU A 74 -5.87 5.91 11.33
N GLN A 75 -5.62 7.22 11.36
CA GLN A 75 -4.87 7.89 10.30
C GLN A 75 -3.38 7.85 10.67
N PRO A 76 -2.55 7.08 9.95
CA PRO A 76 -1.16 6.97 10.28
C PRO A 76 -0.45 8.28 9.93
N GLN A 77 0.32 8.81 10.89
CA GLN A 77 1.09 10.04 10.72
C GLN A 77 2.56 9.67 10.63
N ASP A 78 3.22 10.10 9.56
CA ASP A 78 4.68 10.02 9.48
C ASP A 78 5.28 11.25 10.15
N LEU A 79 5.60 11.11 11.44
CA LEU A 79 6.22 12.17 12.25
C LEU A 79 7.64 12.53 11.79
N HIS A 80 8.26 11.70 10.94
CA HIS A 80 9.62 11.91 10.44
C HIS A 80 9.65 12.40 8.98
N ALA A 81 8.50 12.46 8.30
CA ALA A 81 8.38 13.06 6.98
C ALA A 81 8.88 14.52 7.01
N GLY A 82 10.02 14.77 6.35
CA GLY A 82 10.59 16.11 6.23
C GLY A 82 11.46 16.58 7.41
N LEU A 83 11.78 15.73 8.38
CA LEU A 83 12.75 16.09 9.42
C LEU A 83 14.18 16.07 8.83
N VAL A 84 14.97 17.11 9.14
CA VAL A 84 16.31 17.41 8.58
C VAL A 84 17.30 16.22 8.62
N GLY A 85 17.12 15.25 9.53
CA GLY A 85 17.95 14.04 9.61
C GLY A 85 17.60 12.94 8.59
N GLY A 86 16.37 12.89 8.07
CA GLY A 86 15.92 11.88 7.11
C GLY A 86 16.27 12.19 5.65
N MET A 87 16.54 13.46 5.32
CA MET A 87 16.93 13.90 3.97
C MET A 87 18.45 13.80 3.72
N MET A 88 19.24 13.39 4.73
CA MET A 88 20.71 13.44 4.71
C MET A 88 21.37 12.11 4.31
N TYR A 89 20.67 10.97 4.33
CA TYR A 89 21.27 9.63 4.22
C TYR A 89 21.18 8.97 2.82
N GLY A 90 20.57 9.60 1.81
CA GLY A 90 20.42 8.98 0.48
C GLY A 90 19.08 9.30 -0.22
N PRO A 91 18.73 8.58 -1.31
CA PRO A 91 17.57 8.86 -2.17
C PRO A 91 16.22 8.48 -1.53
N GLU A 92 16.15 8.43 -0.21
CA GLU A 92 14.97 8.19 0.61
C GLU A 92 13.94 9.33 0.62
N THR A 93 13.81 10.09 -0.47
CA THR A 93 12.65 11.00 -0.65
C THR A 93 11.29 10.32 -0.43
N GLY A 94 11.23 8.98 -0.42
CA GLY A 94 10.08 8.19 0.06
C GLY A 94 10.35 7.16 1.16
N ALA A 95 11.54 7.09 1.79
CA ALA A 95 11.73 6.20 2.94
C ALA A 95 11.21 6.91 4.20
N GLY A 96 9.96 6.63 4.51
CA GLY A 96 9.17 7.28 5.56
C GLY A 96 7.70 7.37 5.14
N GLN A 97 7.48 7.69 3.86
CA GLN A 97 6.13 7.75 3.31
C GLN A 97 5.50 6.36 3.26
N LEU A 98 4.37 6.24 3.94
CA LEU A 98 3.51 5.05 3.91
C LEU A 98 2.75 4.92 2.59
N ASP A 99 2.38 6.07 2.01
CA ASP A 99 1.61 6.14 0.79
C ASP A 99 2.53 6.31 -0.43
N ASP A 100 2.27 5.52 -1.47
CA ASP A 100 2.86 5.72 -2.78
C ASP A 100 2.15 6.87 -3.51
N PRO A 101 2.85 7.64 -4.35
CA PRO A 101 2.19 8.57 -5.26
C PRO A 101 1.26 7.82 -6.22
N PRO A 102 0.12 8.43 -6.61
CA PRO A 102 -0.79 7.83 -7.58
C PRO A 102 -0.07 7.59 -8.92
N ILE A 103 -0.19 6.37 -9.44
CA ILE A 103 0.45 5.98 -10.70
C ILE A 103 -0.61 5.95 -11.80
N CYS A 104 -0.34 6.67 -12.90
CA CYS A 104 -1.08 6.48 -14.13
C CYS A 104 -0.55 5.23 -14.85
N CYS A 105 -1.31 4.12 -14.82
CA CYS A 105 -1.02 2.97 -15.67
C CYS A 105 -1.14 3.40 -17.14
N ARG A 106 -0.01 3.57 -17.84
CA ARG A 106 -0.01 3.64 -19.30
C ARG A 106 -0.58 2.32 -19.81
N ARG A 107 -1.79 2.37 -20.35
CA ARG A 107 -2.47 1.23 -20.97
C ARG A 107 -1.50 0.57 -21.97
N LEU A 108 -1.11 -0.68 -21.71
CA LEU A 108 -0.38 -1.51 -22.67
C LEU A 108 -1.34 -1.82 -23.83
N GLY A 109 -1.42 -0.93 -24.82
CA GLY A 109 -2.26 -1.11 -25.99
C GLY A 109 -2.54 0.15 -26.81
N LYS A 110 -1.72 0.31 -27.87
CA LYS A 110 -1.77 1.24 -29.02
C LYS A 110 -1.26 2.67 -28.79
N ARG A 111 -0.21 3.00 -29.55
CA ARG A 111 0.21 4.37 -29.85
C ARG A 111 -1.00 5.15 -30.37
N THR A 112 -1.53 6.04 -29.56
CA THR A 112 -2.09 7.29 -30.05
C THR A 112 -1.43 8.40 -29.25
N MET A 113 -0.74 9.27 -29.97
CA MET A 113 -0.20 10.51 -29.41
C MET A 113 -1.37 11.30 -28.83
N HIS A 114 -1.34 11.55 -27.52
CA HIS A 114 -1.55 12.87 -26.93
C HIS A 114 -1.18 12.82 -25.44
N SER A 115 -0.07 13.47 -25.13
CA SER A 115 0.19 14.07 -23.81
C SER A 115 -0.33 15.52 -23.88
N PRO A 116 -0.60 16.22 -22.76
CA PRO A 116 -0.06 15.93 -21.42
C PRO A 116 -1.06 15.93 -20.26
N CYS A 117 -0.70 15.18 -19.21
CA CYS A 117 -1.08 15.52 -17.84
C CYS A 117 -0.34 16.82 -17.46
N THR A 118 -1.09 17.89 -17.23
CA THR A 118 -0.65 19.05 -16.46
C THR A 118 -1.80 19.42 -15.53
N ALA A 119 -1.56 19.30 -14.23
CA ALA A 119 -2.33 20.01 -13.20
C ALA A 119 -1.30 20.53 -12.19
N GLY A 120 -0.68 21.65 -12.59
CA GLY A 120 -0.22 22.67 -11.67
C GLY A 120 -1.15 23.87 -11.89
N ASP A 121 -1.53 24.48 -10.77
CA ASP A 121 -2.43 25.63 -10.56
C ASP A 121 -3.95 25.31 -10.43
#